data_AF-A0A5K1FT85-F1
#
_entry.id   AF-A0A5K1FT85-F1
#
_cell.length_a   1.000
_cell.length_b   1.000
_cell.length_c   1.000
_cell.angle_alpha   90.00
_cell.angle_beta   90.00
_cell.angle_gamma   90.00
#
_symmetry.space_group_name_H-M   'P 1'
#
loop_
_entity.id
_entity.type
_entity.pdbx_description
1 polymer ?
#
loop_
_entity_poly.entity_id
_entity_poly.type
_entity_poly.pdbx_seq_one_letter_code
_entity_poly.pdbx_strand_id
1 'polypeptide(L)'
;GRLPMTWYPESFTGVPMTDMRMRPDPRTGYPGRTYRFYTGREVFRFGSGLSYSTYSYEFVSVTNRPLHLSGSSEAARPASEGAATAYHYDVEKLGVVACDEMRFSATVRVSNNGTMDGRHAVLLFSRRDNDVAAMGSPKKQLAGFQSTHVKAGERAEVEFVVEPCEHLSSAMEDGTKILRSGAHYLIVGDTEHQLTIVA
;
A
#
# COMPACT_ATOMS: atom_id res chain seq x y z
N GLY A 1 -6.28 5.45 -19.30
CA GLY A 1 -5.89 6.18 -18.08
C GLY A 1 -6.54 5.54 -16.85
N ARG A 2 -6.14 5.92 -15.64
CA ARG A 2 -6.74 5.41 -14.39
C ARG A 2 -7.18 6.56 -13.48
N LEU A 3 -8.18 6.31 -12.65
CA LEU A 3 -8.75 7.32 -11.75
C LEU A 3 -7.76 7.71 -10.63
N PRO A 4 -7.43 9.01 -10.47
CA PRO A 4 -6.57 9.49 -9.38
C PRO A 4 -7.35 9.77 -8.08
N MET A 5 -8.65 9.47 -8.04
CA MET A 5 -9.52 9.67 -6.88
C MET A 5 -10.58 8.58 -6.79
N THR A 6 -11.16 8.41 -5.60
CA THR A 6 -12.31 7.53 -5.39
C THR A 6 -13.59 8.27 -5.74
N TRP A 7 -14.46 7.66 -6.55
CA TRP A 7 -15.79 8.17 -6.83
C TRP A 7 -16.78 7.58 -5.84
N TYR A 8 -17.26 8.44 -4.94
CA TYR A 8 -18.20 8.07 -3.91
C TYR A 8 -19.64 8.07 -4.42
N PRO A 9 -20.53 7.30 -3.77
CA PRO A 9 -21.98 7.43 -4.00
C PRO A 9 -22.50 8.78 -3.51
N GLU A 10 -23.66 9.19 -4.01
CA GLU A 10 -24.36 10.42 -3.62
C GLU A 10 -24.50 10.54 -2.09
N SER A 11 -24.78 9.44 -1.40
CA SER A 11 -24.92 9.40 0.06
C SER A 11 -23.69 9.92 0.82
N PHE A 12 -22.51 9.94 0.21
CA PHE A 12 -21.29 10.49 0.84
C PHE A 12 -21.31 12.02 0.95
N THR A 13 -22.16 12.71 0.19
CA THR A 13 -22.34 14.18 0.29
C THR A 13 -22.91 14.61 1.65
N GLY A 14 -23.54 13.68 2.39
CA GLY A 14 -24.00 13.92 3.76
C GLY A 14 -22.86 14.08 4.78
N VAL A 15 -21.62 13.71 4.42
CA VAL A 15 -20.44 13.92 5.28
C VAL A 15 -19.96 15.37 5.12
N PRO A 16 -19.96 16.19 6.18
CA PRO A 16 -19.53 17.59 6.09
C PRO A 16 -18.12 17.72 5.51
N MET A 17 -17.92 18.63 4.54
CA MET A 17 -16.58 18.88 3.98
C MET A 17 -15.59 19.46 5.00
N THR A 18 -16.09 20.01 6.12
CA THR A 18 -15.30 20.52 7.24
C THR A 18 -14.78 19.43 8.17
N ASP A 19 -15.30 18.21 8.09
CA ASP A 19 -14.78 17.08 8.88
C ASP A 19 -13.50 16.54 8.24
N MET A 20 -12.35 16.91 8.80
CA MET A 20 -11.03 16.57 8.29
C MET A 20 -10.52 15.19 8.74
N ARG A 21 -11.32 14.41 9.49
CA ARG A 21 -10.90 13.07 9.93
C ARG A 21 -10.73 12.16 8.72
N MET A 22 -9.62 11.45 8.61
CA MET A 22 -9.41 10.52 7.49
C MET A 22 -9.92 9.10 7.79
N ARG A 23 -9.75 8.66 9.04
CA ARG A 23 -10.10 7.31 9.51
C ARG A 23 -11.61 7.19 9.71
N PRO A 24 -12.21 6.01 9.46
CA PRO A 24 -13.60 5.76 9.80
C PRO A 24 -13.78 5.77 11.32
N ASP A 25 -14.97 6.13 11.76
CA ASP A 25 -15.37 6.04 13.16
C ASP A 25 -16.75 5.36 13.22
N PRO A 26 -16.79 4.06 13.55
CA PRO A 26 -18.03 3.30 13.66
C PRO A 26 -19.01 3.85 14.70
N ARG A 27 -18.53 4.55 15.73
CA ARG A 27 -19.39 5.10 16.80
C ARG A 27 -20.24 6.26 16.32
N THR A 28 -19.70 7.07 15.42
CA THR A 28 -20.40 8.21 14.82
C THR A 28 -21.01 7.88 13.46
N GLY A 29 -20.78 6.67 12.94
CA GLY A 29 -21.17 6.27 11.59
C GLY A 29 -20.32 6.93 10.50
N TYR A 30 -19.19 7.55 10.86
CA TYR A 30 -18.31 8.23 9.91
C TYR A 30 -17.57 7.20 9.04
N PRO A 31 -17.74 7.21 7.71
CA PRO A 31 -17.29 6.12 6.86
C PRO A 31 -15.78 6.17 6.51
N GLY A 32 -15.06 7.23 6.92
CA GLY A 32 -13.68 7.50 6.52
C GLY A 32 -13.60 8.18 5.16
N ARG A 33 -12.38 8.58 4.75
CA ARG A 33 -12.12 9.24 3.46
C ARG A 33 -11.01 8.55 2.68
N THR A 34 -11.06 8.71 1.37
CA THR A 34 -10.13 8.20 0.35
C THR A 34 -10.10 6.68 0.27
N TYR A 35 -9.46 6.15 -0.78
CA TYR A 35 -9.25 4.71 -0.92
C TYR A 35 -8.49 4.07 0.25
N ARG A 36 -7.77 4.87 1.04
CA ARG A 36 -6.98 4.41 2.20
C ARG A 36 -7.88 3.98 3.35
N PHE A 37 -8.98 4.69 3.60
CA PHE A 37 -9.76 4.52 4.84
C PHE A 37 -11.27 4.41 4.64
N TYR A 38 -11.79 4.75 3.46
CA TYR A 38 -13.23 4.67 3.20
C TYR A 38 -13.73 3.23 3.32
N THR A 39 -14.75 3.02 4.15
CA THR A 39 -15.33 1.71 4.45
C THR A 39 -16.63 1.43 3.72
N GLY A 40 -17.23 2.44 3.10
CA GLY A 40 -18.46 2.30 2.31
C GLY A 40 -18.25 1.73 0.92
N ARG A 41 -19.34 1.63 0.16
CA ARG A 41 -19.33 1.18 -1.23
C ARG A 41 -18.85 2.29 -2.16
N GLU A 42 -17.92 2.00 -3.07
CA GLU A 42 -17.51 2.94 -4.10
C GLU A 42 -18.31 2.76 -5.40
N VAL A 43 -18.51 3.85 -6.16
CA VAL A 43 -19.02 3.78 -7.54
C VAL A 43 -17.88 3.38 -8.48
N PHE A 44 -16.77 4.12 -8.38
CA PHE A 44 -15.50 3.73 -8.99
C PHE A 44 -14.37 3.88 -7.98
N ARG A 45 -13.52 2.87 -7.92
CA ARG A 45 -12.39 2.82 -6.99
C ARG A 45 -11.25 3.69 -7.50
N PHE A 46 -10.40 4.15 -6.58
CA PHE A 46 -9.11 4.72 -6.96
C PHE A 46 -8.32 3.71 -7.78
N GLY A 47 -7.70 4.17 -8.87
CA GLY A 47 -6.95 3.33 -9.79
C GLY A 47 -7.79 2.51 -10.77
N SER A 48 -9.12 2.60 -10.73
CA SER A 48 -9.97 2.00 -11.78
C SER A 48 -9.70 2.67 -13.13
N GLY A 49 -9.69 1.88 -14.20
CA GLY A 49 -9.51 2.35 -15.56
C GLY A 49 -9.62 1.20 -16.53
N LEU A 50 -10.34 1.42 -17.62
CA LEU A 50 -10.48 0.46 -18.71
C LEU A 50 -9.36 0.68 -19.74
N SER A 51 -9.07 -0.38 -20.48
CA SER A 51 -8.20 -0.34 -21.65
C SER A 51 -8.86 -1.12 -22.80
N TYR A 52 -8.42 -0.87 -24.02
CA TYR A 52 -8.84 -1.65 -25.20
C TYR A 52 -8.17 -3.02 -25.29
N SER A 53 -7.33 -3.36 -24.31
CA SER A 53 -6.71 -4.66 -24.17
C SER A 53 -6.76 -5.17 -22.73
N THR A 54 -6.55 -6.47 -22.55
CA THR A 54 -6.57 -7.13 -21.23
C THR A 54 -5.15 -7.35 -20.74
N TYR A 55 -4.86 -6.96 -19.50
CA TYR A 55 -3.52 -7.08 -18.92
C TYR A 55 -3.51 -7.99 -17.70
N SER A 56 -2.51 -8.85 -17.59
CA SER A 56 -2.23 -9.64 -16.39
C SER A 56 -0.88 -9.27 -15.78
N TYR A 57 -0.73 -9.50 -14.49
CA TYR A 57 0.47 -9.14 -13.73
C TYR A 57 1.10 -10.36 -13.08
N GLU A 58 2.41 -10.30 -12.89
CA GLU A 58 3.19 -11.31 -12.18
C GLU A 58 4.35 -10.60 -11.46
N PHE A 59 4.58 -10.91 -10.18
CA PHE A 59 5.80 -10.47 -9.49
C PHE A 59 6.93 -11.40 -9.93
N VAL A 60 7.87 -10.88 -10.73
CA VAL A 60 9.00 -11.66 -11.27
C VAL A 60 10.11 -11.77 -10.24
N SER A 61 10.43 -10.64 -9.61
CA SER A 61 11.47 -10.54 -8.61
C SER A 61 11.03 -9.52 -7.58
N VAL A 62 11.11 -9.92 -6.33
CA VAL A 62 11.08 -9.01 -5.19
C VAL A 62 12.23 -9.45 -4.31
N THR A 63 13.05 -8.52 -3.84
CA THR A 63 14.16 -8.87 -2.95
C THR A 63 13.61 -9.57 -1.70
N ASN A 64 13.63 -10.90 -1.70
CA ASN A 64 12.96 -11.75 -0.70
C ASN A 64 13.83 -11.91 0.56
N ARG A 65 14.52 -10.85 0.96
CA ARG A 65 15.28 -10.84 2.20
C ARG A 65 14.33 -10.39 3.31
N PRO A 66 14.19 -11.14 4.41
CA PRO A 66 13.53 -10.61 5.59
C PRO A 66 14.18 -9.28 5.93
N LEU A 67 13.38 -8.22 5.98
CA LEU A 67 13.87 -6.89 6.32
C LEU A 67 14.14 -6.90 7.82
N HIS A 68 15.40 -7.08 8.18
CA HIS A 68 15.84 -7.07 9.57
C HIS A 68 15.94 -5.64 10.06
N LEU A 69 15.17 -5.32 11.09
CA LEU A 69 15.22 -4.02 11.75
C LEU A 69 16.27 -4.05 12.85
N SER A 70 17.54 -3.85 12.50
CA SER A 70 18.62 -3.64 13.49
C SER A 70 18.58 -2.23 14.08
N GLY A 71 17.42 -1.82 14.61
CA GLY A 71 17.26 -0.58 15.38
C GLY A 71 17.56 -0.82 16.85
N SER A 72 18.14 0.16 17.53
CA SER A 72 18.36 0.11 18.99
C SER A 72 17.05 -0.25 19.72
N SER A 73 17.17 -0.95 20.86
CA SER A 73 16.04 -1.36 21.71
C SER A 73 15.12 -0.21 22.16
N GLU A 74 15.55 1.05 21.97
CA GLU A 74 14.77 2.27 22.22
C GLU A 74 13.77 2.63 21.11
N ALA A 75 13.98 2.15 19.89
CA ALA A 75 13.06 2.32 18.77
C ALA A 75 11.94 1.27 18.79
N ALA A 76 12.23 0.07 19.30
CA ALA A 76 11.29 -1.03 19.37
C ALA A 76 10.38 -0.93 20.61
N ARG A 77 9.07 -0.80 20.39
CA ARG A 77 8.08 -0.87 21.47
C ARG A 77 7.05 -1.98 21.16
N PRO A 78 6.59 -2.72 22.17
CA PRO A 78 5.51 -3.70 21.97
C PRO A 78 4.23 -2.99 21.52
N ALA A 79 3.54 -3.56 20.53
CA ALA A 79 2.29 -3.00 19.99
C ALA A 79 1.10 -3.12 20.97
N SER A 80 1.19 -3.98 21.99
CA SER A 80 0.25 -4.11 23.11
C SER A 80 0.88 -4.86 24.29
N GLU A 81 0.40 -4.63 25.51
CA GLU A 81 0.69 -5.50 26.66
C GLU A 81 0.09 -6.90 26.40
N GLY A 82 0.90 -7.84 25.92
CA GLY A 82 0.50 -9.24 25.75
C GLY A 82 0.76 -9.87 24.37
N ALA A 83 1.12 -9.09 23.34
CA ALA A 83 1.49 -9.64 22.03
C ALA A 83 3.02 -9.66 21.85
N ALA A 84 3.67 -10.75 22.29
CA ALA A 84 5.13 -10.91 22.33
C ALA A 84 5.84 -10.85 20.95
N THR A 85 5.11 -10.72 19.84
CA THR A 85 5.64 -10.82 18.46
C THR A 85 5.43 -9.57 17.59
N ALA A 86 4.68 -8.56 18.05
CA ALA A 86 4.38 -7.36 17.28
C ALA A 86 5.15 -6.15 17.84
N TYR A 87 6.26 -5.81 17.19
CA TYR A 87 7.08 -4.64 17.51
C TYR A 87 6.79 -3.51 16.55
N HIS A 88 6.84 -2.27 17.04
CA HIS A 88 6.85 -1.08 16.20
C HIS A 88 8.13 -0.28 16.42
N TYR A 89 8.63 0.28 15.32
CA TYR A 89 9.88 1.03 15.26
C TYR A 89 9.58 2.45 14.84
N ASP A 90 10.09 3.41 15.60
CA ASP A 90 10.05 4.82 15.24
C ASP A 90 10.95 5.07 14.02
N VAL A 91 10.35 5.54 12.92
CA VAL A 91 11.05 5.79 11.64
C VAL A 91 12.06 6.93 11.79
N GLU A 92 11.79 7.92 12.64
CA GLU A 92 12.73 9.03 12.87
C GLU A 92 13.98 8.53 13.60
N LYS A 93 13.80 7.63 14.58
CA LYS A 93 14.91 7.04 15.34
C LYS A 93 15.71 6.01 14.57
N LEU A 94 15.09 5.29 13.62
CA LEU A 94 15.80 4.40 12.70
C LEU A 94 16.85 5.17 11.89
N GLY A 95 16.56 6.42 11.56
CA GLY A 95 17.46 7.29 10.81
C GLY A 95 17.49 6.98 9.31
N VAL A 96 18.02 7.93 8.55
CA VAL A 96 18.01 7.89 7.07
C VAL A 96 18.82 6.71 6.53
N VAL A 97 19.98 6.42 7.12
CA VAL A 97 20.89 5.35 6.65
C VAL A 97 20.22 3.97 6.72
N ALA A 98 19.61 3.62 7.86
CA ALA A 98 18.91 2.34 8.00
C ALA A 98 17.70 2.26 7.05
N CYS A 99 16.97 3.36 6.88
CA CYS A 99 15.87 3.43 5.93
C CYS A 99 16.30 3.24 4.47
N ASP A 100 17.46 3.79 4.08
CA ASP A 100 18.04 3.63 2.74
C ASP A 100 18.55 2.20 2.50
N GLU A 101 19.20 1.58 3.49
CA GLU A 101 19.68 0.19 3.39
C GLU A 101 18.53 -0.83 3.25
N MET A 102 17.34 -0.49 3.74
CA MET A 102 16.14 -1.32 3.62
C MET A 102 15.42 -1.18 2.27
N ARG A 103 15.84 -0.25 1.40
CA ARG A 103 15.22 -0.08 0.09
C ARG A 103 15.43 -1.33 -0.75
N PHE A 104 14.37 -1.73 -1.44
CA PHE A 104 14.42 -2.89 -2.32
C PHE A 104 13.63 -2.63 -3.59
N SER A 105 13.96 -3.37 -4.66
CA SER A 105 13.18 -3.32 -5.88
C SER A 105 12.18 -4.47 -5.97
N ALA A 106 11.02 -4.15 -6.54
CA ALA A 106 9.97 -5.08 -6.90
C ALA A 106 9.70 -4.96 -8.40
N THR A 107 10.08 -6.00 -9.14
CA THR A 107 9.89 -6.10 -10.58
C THR A 107 8.60 -6.83 -10.89
N VAL A 108 7.70 -6.14 -11.59
CA VAL A 108 6.39 -6.62 -11.98
C VAL A 108 6.35 -6.76 -13.50
N ARG A 109 6.04 -7.97 -13.96
CA ARG A 109 5.78 -8.23 -15.37
C ARG A 109 4.33 -7.95 -15.69
N VAL A 110 4.13 -7.19 -16.74
CA VAL A 110 2.84 -6.85 -17.33
C VAL A 110 2.74 -7.58 -18.66
N SER A 111 1.76 -8.47 -18.80
CA SER A 111 1.49 -9.16 -20.06
C SER A 111 0.24 -8.56 -20.71
N ASN A 112 0.33 -8.22 -21.99
CA ASN A 112 -0.82 -7.78 -22.78
C ASN A 112 -1.44 -9.00 -23.48
N ASN A 113 -2.56 -9.47 -22.96
CA ASN A 113 -3.24 -10.68 -23.41
C ASN A 113 -4.36 -10.42 -24.43
N GLY A 114 -4.56 -9.16 -24.84
CA GLY A 114 -5.54 -8.80 -25.86
C GLY A 114 -4.90 -8.55 -27.22
N THR A 115 -5.72 -8.09 -28.16
CA THR A 115 -5.37 -7.96 -29.58
C THR A 115 -4.87 -6.58 -29.98
N MET A 116 -4.83 -5.63 -29.04
CA MET A 116 -4.51 -4.23 -29.31
C MET A 116 -3.27 -3.80 -28.51
N ASP A 117 -2.39 -3.06 -29.18
CA ASP A 117 -1.28 -2.36 -28.54
C ASP A 117 -1.83 -1.27 -27.62
N GLY A 118 -1.21 -1.07 -26.46
CA GLY A 118 -1.72 -0.09 -25.52
C GLY A 118 -0.71 0.37 -24.49
N ARG A 119 -0.86 1.63 -24.07
CA ARG A 119 -0.16 2.17 -22.90
C ARG A 119 -0.98 1.83 -21.65
N HIS A 120 -0.31 1.21 -20.68
CA HIS A 120 -0.92 0.71 -19.47
C HIS A 120 -0.24 1.28 -18.23
N ALA A 121 -1.04 1.83 -17.32
CA ALA A 121 -0.57 2.33 -16.04
C ALA A 121 -0.60 1.20 -15.00
N VAL A 122 0.55 0.90 -14.42
CA VAL A 122 0.73 -0.06 -13.33
C VAL A 122 0.79 0.71 -12.01
N LEU A 123 0.00 0.28 -11.03
CA LEU A 123 -0.07 0.88 -9.70
C LEU A 123 0.39 -0.17 -8.69
N LEU A 124 1.49 0.10 -7.99
CA LEU A 124 1.97 -0.72 -6.89
C LEU A 124 1.39 -0.19 -5.58
N PHE A 125 0.63 -1.01 -4.89
CA PHE A 125 0.12 -0.71 -3.55
C PHE A 125 0.85 -1.54 -2.50
N SER A 126 0.90 -1.01 -1.29
CA SER A 126 1.27 -1.72 -0.07
C SER A 126 0.07 -1.79 0.88
N ARG A 127 -0.04 -2.87 1.64
CA ARG A 127 -0.95 -2.95 2.79
C ARG A 127 -0.35 -3.83 3.88
N ARG A 128 -0.89 -3.70 5.09
CA ARG A 128 -0.69 -4.69 6.14
C ARG A 128 -1.72 -5.82 6.05
N ASP A 129 -1.51 -6.83 6.87
CA ASP A 129 -2.51 -7.84 7.12
C ASP A 129 -3.85 -7.22 7.54
N ASN A 130 -4.94 -7.85 7.09
CA ASN A 130 -6.29 -7.30 7.18
C ASN A 130 -6.75 -7.14 8.63
N ASP A 131 -6.29 -7.99 9.54
CA ASP A 131 -6.62 -7.92 10.97
C ASP A 131 -6.02 -6.68 11.63
N VAL A 132 -4.88 -6.18 11.13
CA VAL A 132 -4.21 -4.96 11.62
C VAL A 132 -4.77 -3.69 10.93
N ALA A 133 -5.37 -3.84 9.74
CA ALA A 133 -6.11 -2.76 9.07
C ALA A 133 -7.35 -2.32 9.87
N ALA A 134 -7.97 -3.25 10.63
CA ALA A 134 -9.09 -2.96 11.51
C ALA A 134 -8.73 -2.01 12.67
N MET A 135 -7.45 -1.91 13.07
CA MET A 135 -6.96 -1.01 14.12
C MET A 135 -6.59 0.40 13.59
N GLY A 136 -7.23 0.83 12.50
CA GLY A 136 -7.06 2.17 11.92
C GLY A 136 -5.88 2.31 10.97
N SER A 137 -5.22 1.22 10.57
CA SER A 137 -4.23 1.27 9.48
C SER A 137 -4.93 1.47 8.13
N PRO A 138 -4.27 2.08 7.12
CA PRO A 138 -4.82 2.15 5.78
C PRO A 138 -5.13 0.76 5.21
N LYS A 139 -6.27 0.60 4.52
CA LYS A 139 -6.64 -0.61 3.76
C LYS A 139 -5.56 -0.99 2.74
N LYS A 140 -5.03 0.03 2.06
CA LYS A 140 -3.84 -0.02 1.20
C LYS A 140 -3.33 1.40 0.95
N GLN A 141 -2.09 1.53 0.53
CA GLN A 141 -1.42 2.78 0.21
C GLN A 141 -0.68 2.61 -1.11
N LEU A 142 -0.67 3.64 -1.96
CA LEU A 142 0.11 3.63 -3.19
C LEU A 142 1.60 3.78 -2.83
N ALA A 143 2.42 2.83 -3.26
CA ALA A 143 3.87 2.85 -3.12
C ALA A 143 4.55 3.41 -4.39
N GLY A 144 3.92 3.26 -5.55
CA GLY A 144 4.46 3.80 -6.80
C GLY A 144 3.56 3.54 -7.98
N PHE A 145 3.81 4.23 -9.09
CA PHE A 145 3.11 3.97 -10.34
C PHE A 145 4.01 4.26 -11.53
N GLN A 146 3.84 3.48 -12.60
CA GLN A 146 4.57 3.67 -13.84
C GLN A 146 3.69 3.33 -15.03
N SER A 147 3.87 4.06 -16.13
CA SER A 147 3.15 3.85 -17.37
C SER A 147 4.07 3.21 -18.39
N THR A 148 3.69 2.04 -18.91
CA THR A 148 4.48 1.29 -19.89
C THR A 148 3.65 1.02 -21.13
N HIS A 149 4.29 0.96 -22.30
CA HIS A 149 3.63 0.58 -23.55
C HIS A 149 3.92 -0.89 -23.83
N VAL A 150 2.88 -1.69 -24.02
CA VAL A 150 3.00 -3.13 -24.26
C VAL A 150 2.17 -3.47 -25.50
N LYS A 151 2.83 -4.04 -26.51
CA LYS A 151 2.15 -4.48 -27.73
C LYS A 151 1.28 -5.71 -27.47
N ALA A 152 0.35 -5.98 -28.36
CA ALA A 152 -0.52 -7.16 -28.30
C ALA A 152 0.33 -8.45 -28.22
N GLY A 153 0.04 -9.31 -27.25
CA GLY A 153 0.76 -10.57 -27.03
C GLY A 153 2.15 -10.43 -26.41
N GLU A 154 2.66 -9.21 -26.23
CA GLU A 154 3.97 -8.96 -25.63
C GLU A 154 3.90 -8.77 -24.11
N ARG A 155 5.08 -8.75 -23.50
CA ARG A 155 5.27 -8.55 -22.07
C ARG A 155 6.29 -7.44 -21.84
N ALA A 156 6.06 -6.65 -20.80
CA ALA A 156 7.01 -5.64 -20.33
C ALA A 156 7.25 -5.83 -18.83
N GLU A 157 8.46 -5.53 -18.38
CA GLU A 157 8.80 -5.53 -16.96
C GLU A 157 8.89 -4.09 -16.45
N VAL A 158 8.38 -3.88 -15.25
CA VAL A 158 8.24 -2.59 -14.60
C VAL A 158 8.85 -2.73 -13.22
N GLU A 159 9.90 -1.96 -12.93
CA GLU A 159 10.62 -2.01 -11.68
C GLU A 159 10.18 -0.85 -10.76
N PHE A 160 9.81 -1.19 -9.53
CA PHE A 160 9.47 -0.23 -8.49
C PHE A 160 10.49 -0.27 -7.37
N VAL A 161 11.03 0.90 -7.01
CA VAL A 161 11.81 1.04 -5.78
C VAL A 161 10.86 1.24 -4.61
N VAL A 162 10.89 0.31 -3.65
CA VAL A 162 10.06 0.36 -2.44
C VAL A 162 10.91 0.79 -1.26
N GLU A 163 10.46 1.84 -0.57
CA GLU A 163 11.11 2.38 0.62
C GLU A 163 10.27 2.00 1.85
N PRO A 164 10.67 1.01 2.67
CA PRO A 164 9.85 0.52 3.79
C PRO A 164 9.43 1.61 4.77
N CYS A 165 10.35 2.51 5.11
CA CYS A 165 10.10 3.63 6.02
C CYS A 165 9.07 4.62 5.49
N GLU A 166 8.81 4.69 4.17
CA GLU A 166 7.77 5.53 3.59
C GLU A 166 6.53 4.72 3.27
N HIS A 167 6.69 3.69 2.44
CA HIS A 167 5.59 2.96 1.82
C HIS A 167 4.94 1.91 2.74
N LEU A 168 5.64 1.43 3.78
CA LEU A 168 5.13 0.39 4.70
C LEU A 168 4.88 0.92 6.13
N SER A 169 5.18 2.19 6.36
CA SER A 169 4.98 2.88 7.63
C SER A 169 3.54 3.34 7.85
N SER A 170 3.22 3.71 9.09
CA SER A 170 1.92 4.23 9.50
C SER A 170 2.10 5.23 10.64
N ALA A 171 1.24 6.25 10.71
CA ALA A 171 1.27 7.20 11.82
C ALA A 171 0.49 6.68 13.04
N MET A 172 1.07 6.88 14.24
CA MET A 172 0.40 6.74 15.53
C MET A 172 -0.48 7.96 15.85
N GLU A 173 -1.21 7.91 16.96
CA GLU A 173 -2.10 8.99 17.41
C GLU A 173 -1.34 10.27 17.79
N ASP A 174 -0.11 10.13 18.31
CA ASP A 174 0.81 11.23 18.63
C ASP A 174 1.48 11.85 17.39
N GLY A 175 1.22 11.30 16.19
CA GLY A 175 1.82 11.73 14.94
C GLY A 175 3.13 11.05 14.60
N THR A 176 3.70 10.22 15.50
CA THR A 176 4.96 9.52 15.24
C THR A 176 4.78 8.50 14.12
N LYS A 177 5.68 8.56 13.14
CA LYS A 177 5.72 7.64 12.00
C LYS A 177 6.40 6.35 12.42
N ILE A 178 5.66 5.24 12.35
CA ILE A 178 6.17 3.94 12.80
C ILE A 178 6.13 2.87 11.71
N LEU A 179 7.13 2.01 11.73
CA LEU A 179 7.19 0.78 10.94
C LEU A 179 6.96 -0.40 11.88
N ARG A 180 5.91 -1.19 11.66
CA ARG A 180 5.61 -2.39 12.46
C ARG A 180 6.21 -3.62 11.81
N SER A 181 6.76 -4.51 12.63
CA SER A 181 7.15 -5.86 12.25
C SER A 181 5.92 -6.70 11.86
N GLY A 182 6.16 -7.81 11.17
CA GLY A 182 5.13 -8.75 10.72
C GLY A 182 4.91 -8.74 9.21
N ALA A 183 3.76 -9.25 8.79
CA ALA A 183 3.42 -9.43 7.39
C ALA A 183 2.95 -8.13 6.72
N HIS A 184 3.53 -7.85 5.56
CA HIS A 184 3.17 -6.78 4.65
C HIS A 184 2.92 -7.37 3.26
N TYR A 185 2.09 -6.72 2.47
CA TYR A 185 1.74 -7.18 1.14
C TYR A 185 1.95 -6.08 0.12
N LEU A 186 2.67 -6.39 -0.96
CA LEU A 186 2.68 -5.61 -2.18
C LEU A 186 1.58 -6.11 -3.10
N ILE A 187 0.87 -5.21 -3.77
CA ILE A 187 -0.30 -5.55 -4.58
C ILE A 187 -0.24 -4.81 -5.91
N VAL A 188 -0.45 -5.55 -7.00
CA VAL A 188 -0.67 -4.98 -8.34
C VAL A 188 -1.85 -5.67 -8.99
N GLY A 189 -2.91 -4.91 -9.28
CA GLY A 189 -4.14 -5.51 -9.82
C GLY A 189 -4.71 -6.55 -8.85
N ASP A 190 -4.78 -7.79 -9.30
CA ASP A 190 -5.31 -8.94 -8.55
C ASP A 190 -4.20 -9.85 -8.00
N THR A 191 -2.92 -9.50 -8.18
CA THR A 191 -1.79 -10.26 -7.61
C THR A 191 -1.22 -9.57 -6.39
N GLU A 192 -0.79 -10.38 -5.43
CA GLU A 192 -0.13 -9.91 -4.21
C GLU A 192 1.13 -10.71 -3.93
N HIS A 193 2.09 -10.06 -3.26
CA HIS A 193 3.33 -10.64 -2.82
C HIS A 193 3.55 -10.30 -1.35
N GLN A 194 3.72 -11.32 -0.51
CA GLN A 194 3.94 -11.15 0.92
C GLN A 194 5.42 -10.88 1.22
N LEU A 195 5.66 -9.93 2.10
CA LEU A 195 6.94 -9.58 2.67
C LEU A 195 6.84 -9.66 4.19
N THR A 196 7.91 -10.08 4.85
CA THR A 196 7.98 -10.09 6.31
C THR A 196 9.06 -9.14 6.79
N ILE A 197 8.66 -8.20 7.64
CA ILE A 197 9.58 -7.34 8.38
C ILE A 197 9.86 -8.01 9.71
N VAL A 198 11.12 -8.38 9.94
CA VAL A 198 11.55 -9.12 11.12
C VAL A 198 12.14 -8.13 12.12
N ALA A 199 11.79 -8.36 13.38
CA ALA A 199 12.26 -7.57 14.50
C ALA A 199 13.73 -7.86 14.83
#